data_AF-A0A3N4K4I2-F1
#
_entry.id   AF-A0A3N4K4I2-F1
#
_cell.length_a   1.000
_cell.length_b   1.000
_cell.length_c   1.000
_cell.angle_alpha   90.00
_cell.angle_beta   90.00
_cell.angle_gamma   90.00
#
_symmetry.space_group_name_H-M   'P 1'
#
loop_
_entity.id
_entity.type
_entity.pdbx_description
1 polymer ?
#
loop_
_entity_poly.entity_id
_entity_poly.type
_entity_poly.pdbx_seq_one_letter_code
_entity_poly.pdbx_strand_id
1 'polypeptide(L)'
;MQQQGQQMQQIQEQIQQGYENFLEEAPRGNKNSFARVVNSRVSNGGMVLETLYGVNGQLVPNFPRTRTGPAIDQLLLDLGLDTTGTMARRKLRFNKYIGIVTNAHL
;
A
#
# COMPACT_ATOMS: atom_id res chain seq x y z
N MET A 1 3.10 24.19 -32.31
CA MET A 1 3.37 23.80 -30.91
C MET A 1 2.12 23.36 -30.12
N GLN A 2 0.88 23.70 -30.50
CA GLN A 2 -0.32 23.29 -29.74
C GLN A 2 -0.71 21.80 -29.83
N GLN A 3 -0.42 21.11 -30.95
CA GLN A 3 -0.76 19.68 -31.11
C GLN A 3 0.02 18.74 -30.19
N GLN A 4 1.27 19.11 -29.82
CA GLN A 4 2.13 18.26 -29.00
C GLN A 4 1.63 18.17 -27.53
N GLY A 5 1.01 19.25 -27.02
CA GLY A 5 0.44 19.27 -25.67
C GLY A 5 -0.81 18.40 -25.52
N GLN A 6 -1.69 18.40 -26.54
CA GLN A 6 -2.90 17.57 -26.55
C GLN A 6 -2.58 16.07 -26.67
N GLN A 7 -1.58 15.72 -27.49
CA GLN A 7 -1.15 14.35 -27.66
C GLN A 7 -0.53 13.78 -26.37
N MET A 8 0.18 14.63 -25.62
CA MET A 8 0.80 14.24 -24.34
C MET A 8 -0.25 14.02 -23.24
N GLN A 9 -1.33 14.82 -23.22
CA GLN A 9 -2.45 14.61 -22.30
C GLN A 9 -3.19 13.30 -22.58
N GLN A 10 -3.49 13.00 -23.84
CA GLN A 10 -4.11 11.72 -24.21
C GLN A 10 -3.25 10.51 -23.83
N ILE A 11 -1.93 10.59 -24.02
CA ILE A 11 -1.02 9.52 -23.61
C ILE A 11 -1.03 9.35 -22.08
N GLN A 12 -1.07 10.45 -21.31
CA GLN A 12 -1.16 10.36 -19.85
C GLN A 12 -2.46 9.70 -19.38
N GLU A 13 -3.60 10.07 -19.97
CA GLU A 13 -4.90 9.47 -19.63
C GLU A 13 -4.94 7.98 -19.99
N GLN A 14 -4.40 7.59 -21.15
CA GLN A 14 -4.30 6.18 -21.54
C GLN A 14 -3.37 5.39 -20.63
N ILE A 15 -2.27 5.99 -20.17
CA ILE A 15 -1.37 5.36 -19.19
C ILE A 15 -2.09 5.20 -17.84
N GLN A 16 -2.87 6.18 -17.38
CA GLN A 16 -3.64 6.09 -16.15
C GLN A 16 -4.73 5.02 -16.23
N GLN A 17 -5.50 4.98 -17.32
CA GLN A 17 -6.53 3.96 -17.52
C GLN A 17 -5.94 2.56 -17.68
N GLY A 18 -4.87 2.42 -18.46
CA GLY A 18 -4.15 1.15 -18.59
C GLY A 18 -3.58 0.67 -17.26
N TYR A 19 -3.19 1.60 -16.39
CA TYR A 19 -2.73 1.31 -15.04
C TYR A 19 -3.86 0.84 -14.11
N GLU A 20 -5.02 1.51 -14.13
CA GLU A 20 -6.20 1.09 -13.34
C GLU A 20 -6.70 -0.29 -13.78
N ASN A 21 -6.79 -0.54 -15.09
CA ASN A 21 -7.19 -1.84 -15.64
C ASN A 21 -6.18 -2.94 -15.30
N PHE A 22 -4.87 -2.66 -15.41
CA PHE A 22 -3.83 -3.60 -15.00
C PHE A 22 -3.95 -3.92 -13.51
N LEU A 23 -4.22 -2.91 -12.67
CA LEU A 23 -4.46 -3.15 -11.27
C LEU A 23 -5.69 -4.03 -11.10
N GLU A 24 -6.86 -3.74 -11.68
CA GLU A 24 -8.06 -4.55 -11.48
C GLU A 24 -7.85 -6.05 -11.75
N GLU A 25 -7.21 -6.39 -12.87
CA GLU A 25 -6.94 -7.77 -13.29
C GLU A 25 -5.70 -8.41 -12.64
N ALA A 26 -4.84 -7.61 -12.01
CA ALA A 26 -3.62 -8.12 -11.41
C ALA A 26 -3.91 -9.03 -10.20
N PRO A 27 -3.17 -10.15 -10.06
CA PRO A 27 -3.20 -10.95 -8.84
C PRO A 27 -2.92 -10.08 -7.61
N ARG A 28 -3.57 -10.39 -6.47
CA ARG A 28 -3.37 -9.71 -5.18
C ARG A 28 -1.89 -9.42 -4.86
N GLY A 29 -1.01 -10.37 -5.19
CA GLY A 29 0.44 -10.22 -4.99
C GLY A 29 1.06 -9.03 -5.71
N ASN A 30 0.61 -8.72 -6.92
CA ASN A 30 1.10 -7.60 -7.72
C ASN A 30 0.59 -6.26 -7.17
N LYS A 31 -0.71 -6.19 -6.84
CA LYS A 31 -1.33 -5.02 -6.19
C LYS A 31 -0.61 -4.64 -4.88
N ASN A 32 -0.38 -5.64 -4.02
CA ASN A 32 0.31 -5.41 -2.75
C ASN A 32 1.80 -5.09 -2.95
N SER A 33 2.44 -5.62 -4.00
CA SER A 33 3.83 -5.26 -4.32
C SER A 33 3.94 -3.79 -4.72
N PHE A 34 3.01 -3.27 -5.50
CA PHE A 34 2.95 -1.84 -5.81
C PHE A 34 2.72 -0.99 -4.56
N ALA A 35 1.69 -1.31 -3.76
CA ALA A 35 1.40 -0.59 -2.52
C ALA A 35 2.61 -0.56 -1.57
N ARG A 36 3.36 -1.66 -1.47
CA ARG A 36 4.62 -1.73 -0.70
C ARG A 36 5.70 -0.80 -1.23
N VAL A 37 5.86 -0.69 -2.55
CA VAL A 37 6.86 0.22 -3.16
C VAL A 37 6.48 1.69 -2.95
N VAL A 38 5.19 2.03 -2.97
CA VAL A 38 4.74 3.38 -2.62
C VAL A 38 5.00 3.65 -1.14
N ASN A 39 4.57 2.73 -0.27
CA ASN A 39 4.71 2.85 1.17
C ASN A 39 6.17 2.84 1.65
N SER A 40 7.10 2.20 0.93
CA SER A 40 8.52 2.24 1.29
C SER A 40 9.14 3.62 1.14
N ARG A 41 8.49 4.54 0.42
CA ARG A 41 8.92 5.94 0.30
C ARG A 41 8.40 6.83 1.43
N VAL A 42 7.53 6.31 2.30
CA VAL A 42 6.98 7.06 3.43
C VAL A 42 8.04 7.20 4.52
N SER A 43 8.54 8.43 4.67
CA SER A 43 9.64 8.75 5.59
C SER A 43 9.18 9.31 6.94
N ASN A 44 7.97 9.84 7.04
CA ASN A 44 7.42 10.41 8.28
C ASN A 44 6.01 9.91 8.58
N GLY A 45 5.55 10.12 9.82
CA GLY A 45 4.27 9.60 10.29
C GLY A 45 3.03 10.26 9.70
N GLY A 46 3.16 11.41 9.03
CA GLY A 46 2.04 12.17 8.47
C GLY A 46 1.77 11.89 6.99
N MET A 47 2.66 11.18 6.30
CA MET A 47 2.44 10.80 4.89
C MET A 47 1.38 9.72 4.77
N VAL A 48 0.62 9.81 3.67
CA VAL A 48 -0.46 8.88 3.36
C VAL A 48 0.11 7.55 2.94
N LEU A 49 -0.44 6.46 3.49
CA LEU A 49 -0.13 5.10 3.06
C LEU A 49 -1.09 4.67 1.94
N GLU A 50 -0.52 4.02 0.94
CA GLU A 50 -1.25 3.26 -0.07
C GLU A 50 -1.90 2.05 0.59
N THR A 51 -3.20 1.84 0.31
CA THR A 51 -3.97 0.78 0.95
C THR A 51 -3.64 -0.57 0.33
N LEU A 52 -3.46 -1.59 1.17
CA LEU A 52 -3.22 -2.95 0.71
C LEU A 52 -4.53 -3.71 0.51
N TYR A 53 -4.44 -4.78 -0.26
CA TYR A 53 -5.52 -5.72 -0.50
C TYR A 53 -5.41 -6.91 0.47
N GLY A 54 -6.51 -7.23 1.14
CA GLY A 54 -6.63 -8.28 2.12
C GLY A 54 -6.71 -9.68 1.51
N VAL A 55 -6.91 -10.68 2.37
CA VAL A 55 -6.97 -12.10 1.95
C VAL A 55 -8.07 -12.38 0.93
N ASN A 56 -9.17 -11.61 0.99
CA ASN A 56 -10.30 -11.66 0.07
C ASN A 56 -10.05 -10.94 -1.28
N GLY A 57 -8.87 -10.34 -1.49
CA GLY A 57 -8.55 -9.60 -2.70
C GLY A 57 -9.20 -8.22 -2.79
N GLN A 58 -9.92 -7.77 -1.75
CA GLN A 58 -10.49 -6.43 -1.64
C GLN A 58 -9.56 -5.53 -0.82
N LEU A 59 -9.76 -4.21 -0.88
CA LEU A 59 -9.04 -3.27 -0.01
C LEU A 59 -9.27 -3.62 1.46
N VAL A 60 -8.21 -3.56 2.27
CA VAL A 60 -8.33 -3.76 3.72
C VAL A 60 -9.19 -2.65 4.31
N PRO A 61 -10.31 -2.99 4.97
CA PRO A 61 -11.18 -2.00 5.58
C PRO A 61 -10.45 -1.26 6.70
N ASN A 62 -10.71 0.03 6.85
CA ASN A 62 -10.09 0.88 7.88
C ASN A 62 -8.55 0.88 7.84
N PHE A 63 -7.96 0.63 6.67
CA PHE A 63 -6.51 0.69 6.51
C PHE A 63 -6.01 2.07 6.96
N PRO A 64 -4.96 2.11 7.80
CA PRO A 64 -4.54 3.35 8.43
C PRO A 64 -4.05 4.32 7.35
N ARG A 65 -4.69 5.49 7.28
CA ARG A 65 -4.29 6.54 6.34
C ARG A 65 -2.86 7.01 6.58
N THR A 66 -2.41 6.97 7.83
CA THR A 66 -1.07 7.38 8.27
C THR A 66 -0.51 6.34 9.25
N ARG A 67 0.79 6.43 9.59
CA ARG A 67 1.44 5.47 10.51
C ARG A 67 0.89 5.49 11.96
N THR A 68 -0.04 6.39 12.27
CA THR A 68 -0.63 6.58 13.61
C THR A 68 -2.01 5.92 13.77
N GLY A 69 -2.41 5.02 12.87
CA GLY A 69 -3.74 4.41 12.85
C GLY A 69 -3.97 3.17 13.75
N PRO A 70 -5.19 2.58 13.70
CA PRO A 70 -5.86 1.87 14.80
C PRO A 70 -5.35 0.42 15.03
N ALA A 71 -6.13 -0.39 15.78
CA ALA A 71 -5.80 -1.72 16.28
C ALA A 71 -5.08 -2.62 15.26
N ILE A 72 -3.75 -2.72 15.43
CA ILE A 72 -2.81 -3.47 14.58
C ILE A 72 -3.24 -4.92 14.34
N ASP A 73 -3.96 -5.52 15.30
CA ASP A 73 -4.34 -6.93 15.28
C ASP A 73 -5.37 -7.23 14.18
N GLN A 74 -6.34 -6.33 13.97
CA GLN A 74 -7.32 -6.49 12.89
C GLN A 74 -6.65 -6.36 11.52
N LEU A 75 -5.74 -5.37 11.38
CA LEU A 75 -4.98 -5.17 10.14
C LEU A 75 -4.11 -6.38 9.80
N LEU A 76 -3.51 -7.01 10.81
CA LEU A 76 -2.75 -8.24 10.61
C LEU A 76 -3.66 -9.39 10.15
N LEU A 77 -4.83 -9.57 10.76
CA LEU A 77 -5.80 -10.61 10.34
C LEU A 77 -6.28 -10.39 8.91
N ASP A 78 -6.67 -9.17 8.55
CA ASP A 78 -7.18 -8.83 7.21
C ASP A 78 -6.12 -9.07 6.12
N LEU A 79 -4.84 -8.91 6.47
CA LEU A 79 -3.69 -9.19 5.62
C LEU A 79 -3.23 -10.67 5.64
N GLY A 80 -3.87 -11.51 6.45
CA GLY A 80 -3.51 -12.93 6.62
C GLY A 80 -2.17 -13.13 7.33
N LEU A 81 -1.81 -12.20 8.22
CA LEU A 81 -0.58 -12.20 8.99
C LEU A 81 -0.83 -12.73 10.40
N ASP A 82 0.21 -13.36 10.95
CA ASP A 82 0.22 -13.79 12.35
C ASP A 82 0.00 -12.61 13.31
N THR A 83 -0.87 -12.80 14.31
CA THR A 83 -1.18 -11.84 15.38
C THR A 83 -0.52 -12.20 16.71
N THR A 84 0.28 -13.26 16.79
CA THR A 84 0.97 -13.61 18.03
C THR A 84 2.16 -12.68 18.33
N GLY A 85 2.56 -12.66 19.61
CA GLY A 85 3.71 -11.90 20.11
C GLY A 85 3.36 -10.54 20.70
N THR A 86 4.39 -9.79 21.12
CA THR A 86 4.21 -8.46 21.73
C THR A 86 3.70 -7.42 20.72
N MET A 87 3.06 -6.36 21.20
CA MET A 87 2.63 -5.22 20.38
C MET A 87 3.76 -4.67 19.49
N ALA A 88 4.98 -4.58 20.02
CA ALA A 88 6.16 -4.14 19.25
C ALA A 88 6.48 -5.07 18.07
N ARG A 89 6.42 -6.39 18.27
CA ARG A 89 6.63 -7.38 17.20
C ARG A 89 5.53 -7.34 16.14
N ARG A 90 4.28 -7.14 16.57
CA ARG A 90 3.13 -6.99 15.66
C ARG A 90 3.24 -5.74 14.80
N LYS A 91 3.62 -4.60 15.39
CA LYS A 91 3.93 -3.36 14.66
C LYS A 91 5.08 -3.53 13.68
N LEU A 92 6.16 -4.20 14.10
CA LEU A 92 7.30 -4.49 13.22
C LEU A 92 6.88 -5.36 12.03
N ARG A 93 6.09 -6.42 12.27
CA ARG A 93 5.56 -7.31 11.25
C ARG A 93 4.69 -6.56 10.24
N PHE A 94 3.78 -5.72 10.74
CA PHE A 94 2.94 -4.87 9.91
C PHE A 94 3.80 -3.93 9.05
N ASN A 95 4.68 -3.12 9.67
CA ASN A 95 5.55 -2.18 8.95
C ASN A 95 6.37 -2.87 7.86
N LYS A 96 7.01 -4.00 8.19
CA LYS A 96 7.78 -4.80 7.22
C LYS A 96 6.90 -5.28 6.07
N TYR A 97 5.68 -5.75 6.35
CA TYR A 97 4.77 -6.23 5.32
C TYR A 97 4.28 -5.11 4.40
N ILE A 98 4.04 -3.91 4.92
CA ILE A 98 3.60 -2.77 4.13
C ILE A 98 4.77 -2.03 3.47
N GLY A 99 6.01 -2.51 3.59
CA GLY A 99 7.18 -1.93 2.94
C GLY A 99 7.87 -0.80 3.71
N ILE A 100 7.42 -0.49 4.93
CA ILE A 100 8.08 0.49 5.80
C ILE A 100 9.24 -0.19 6.52
N VAL A 101 10.46 0.09 6.07
CA VAL A 101 11.67 -0.30 6.77
C VAL A 101 11.96 0.73 7.85
N THR A 102 11.48 0.48 9.07
CA THR A 102 11.97 1.22 10.23
C THR A 102 13.37 0.72 10.55
N ASN A 103 14.40 1.54 10.28
CA ASN A 103 15.71 1.41 10.92
C ASN A 103 15.57 1.75 12.42
N ALA A 104 14.80 0.96 13.15
CA ALA A 104 14.83 0.96 14.59
C ALA A 104 15.85 -0.11 14.98
N HIS A 105 17.06 0.32 15.32
CA HIS A 105 17.97 -0.51 16.11
C HIS A 105 17.18 -0.98 17.35
N LEU A 106 16.95 -2.30 17.41
CA LEU A 106 16.56 -3.00 18.63
C LEU A 106 17.76 -3.08 19.56
#